data_AF-A0A1D8P482-F1
#
_entry.id   AF-A0A1D8P482-F1
#
_cell.length_a   1.000
_cell.length_b   1.000
_cell.length_c   1.000
_cell.angle_alpha   90.00
_cell.angle_beta   90.00
_cell.angle_gamma   90.00
#
_symmetry.space_group_name_H-M   'P 1'
#
loop_
_entity.id
_entity.type
_entity.pdbx_description
1 polymer ?
#
loop_
_entity_poly.entity_id
_entity_poly.type
_entity_poly.pdbx_seq_one_letter_code
_entity_poly.pdbx_strand_id
1 'polypeptide(L)'
;MSWINKIFGTKKNKEIVEQSVAKITNAELEFLINREFPKNTDLVKSKLNEIRSDSQYGKNRISAAVLKIANSDLTKIDFLITKANEDFRDIISEAEYPRVSKHGFGERNEKELKTDNLNDWTEYTDWKNKKRTHNNV
;
A
#
# COMPACT_ATOMS: atom_id res chain seq x y z
N MET A 1 39.80 -36.02 -33.30
CA MET A 1 38.39 -35.93 -33.71
C MET A 1 37.65 -35.11 -32.67
N SER A 2 37.40 -33.83 -32.99
CA SER A 2 36.62 -32.86 -32.21
C SER A 2 35.13 -33.18 -32.30
N TRP A 3 34.39 -33.10 -31.19
CA TRP A 3 32.96 -32.77 -31.17
C TRP A 3 32.63 -31.95 -29.92
N ILE A 4 32.63 -30.62 -30.09
CA ILE A 4 31.92 -29.64 -29.25
C ILE A 4 30.54 -29.44 -29.89
N ASN A 5 29.47 -29.48 -29.09
CA ASN A 5 28.26 -28.65 -29.20
C ASN A 5 27.36 -28.92 -27.96
N LYS A 6 27.17 -27.95 -27.04
CA LYS A 6 26.14 -26.88 -27.03
C LYS A 6 24.74 -27.52 -26.89
N ILE A 7 23.94 -27.24 -25.85
CA ILE A 7 23.23 -25.97 -25.62
C ILE A 7 22.78 -25.92 -24.15
N PHE A 8 23.29 -24.97 -23.36
CA PHE A 8 22.60 -24.51 -22.15
C PHE A 8 21.41 -23.66 -22.60
N GLY A 9 20.25 -24.30 -22.75
CA GLY A 9 18.97 -23.60 -22.85
C GLY A 9 18.52 -23.23 -21.45
N THR A 10 19.07 -22.16 -20.88
CA THR A 10 18.49 -21.57 -19.67
C THR A 10 17.12 -21.01 -20.05
N LYS A 11 16.06 -21.76 -19.71
CA LYS A 11 14.71 -21.22 -19.66
C LYS A 11 14.80 -19.95 -18.81
N LYS A 12 14.59 -18.78 -19.41
CA LYS A 12 14.35 -17.55 -18.67
C LYS A 12 13.14 -17.82 -17.79
N ASN A 13 13.37 -18.01 -16.49
CA ASN A 13 12.30 -17.90 -15.51
C ASN A 13 11.71 -16.52 -15.71
N LYS A 14 10.47 -16.47 -16.21
CA LYS A 14 9.68 -15.25 -16.19
C LYS A 14 9.44 -14.98 -14.71
N GLU A 15 10.31 -14.20 -14.07
CA GLU A 15 10.08 -13.71 -12.71
C GLU A 15 8.78 -12.91 -12.75
N ILE A 16 7.71 -13.58 -12.36
CA ILE A 16 6.44 -12.95 -12.04
C ILE A 16 6.74 -12.21 -10.75
N VAL A 17 6.91 -10.90 -10.83
CA VAL A 17 6.97 -10.04 -9.66
C VAL A 17 5.57 -10.08 -9.08
N GLU A 18 5.34 -10.96 -8.12
CA GLU A 18 4.07 -11.08 -7.43
C GLU A 18 3.83 -9.79 -6.64
N GLN A 19 2.65 -9.19 -6.83
CA GLN A 19 2.28 -7.96 -6.14
C GLN A 19 2.26 -8.22 -4.64
N SER A 20 3.04 -7.43 -3.89
CA SER A 20 3.10 -7.58 -2.44
C SER A 20 1.82 -7.09 -1.76
N VAL A 21 1.50 -7.66 -0.61
CA VAL A 21 0.30 -7.30 0.15
C VAL A 21 0.71 -6.84 1.53
N ALA A 22 0.31 -5.61 1.90
CA ALA A 22 0.61 -5.08 3.22
C ALA A 22 -0.12 -5.87 4.31
N LYS A 23 0.66 -6.35 5.29
CA LYS A 23 0.15 -6.85 6.56
C LYS A 23 0.35 -5.76 7.61
N ILE A 24 -0.76 -5.37 8.25
CA ILE A 24 -0.80 -4.34 9.28
C ILE A 24 -1.37 -4.95 10.57
N THR A 25 -0.53 -5.00 11.60
CA THR A 25 -0.92 -5.38 12.95
C THR A 25 -1.65 -4.24 13.66
N ASN A 26 -2.34 -4.54 14.76
CA ASN A 26 -2.98 -3.50 15.58
C ASN A 26 -1.95 -2.49 16.10
N ALA A 27 -0.78 -2.95 16.55
CA ALA A 27 0.29 -2.08 17.04
C ALA A 27 0.86 -1.16 15.96
N GLU A 28 1.02 -1.66 14.72
CA GLU A 28 1.43 -0.83 13.59
C GLU A 28 0.34 0.21 13.24
N LEU A 29 -0.93 -0.18 13.23
CA LEU A 29 -2.02 0.76 12.98
C LEU A 29 -2.07 1.86 14.05
N GLU A 30 -1.96 1.49 15.32
CA GLU A 30 -1.88 2.41 16.45
C GLU A 30 -0.71 3.40 16.31
N PHE A 31 0.47 2.90 15.90
CA PHE A 31 1.62 3.74 15.61
C PHE A 31 1.32 4.73 14.48
N LEU A 32 0.72 4.29 13.38
CA LEU A 32 0.39 5.15 12.23
C LEU A 32 -0.62 6.24 12.62
N ILE A 33 -1.68 5.90 13.36
CA ILE A 33 -2.68 6.89 13.82
C ILE A 33 -1.99 7.97 14.67
N ASN A 34 -1.17 7.56 15.64
CA ASN A 34 -0.45 8.50 16.51
C ASN A 34 0.57 9.35 15.74
N ARG A 35 1.14 8.83 14.66
CA ARG A 35 2.13 9.55 13.84
C ARG A 35 1.47 10.59 12.94
N GLU A 36 0.40 10.22 12.24
CA GLU A 36 -0.27 11.07 11.24
C GLU A 36 -1.26 12.05 11.90
N PHE A 37 -1.90 11.66 13.01
CA PHE A 37 -2.94 12.46 13.66
C PHE A 37 -2.70 12.66 15.16
N PRO A 38 -1.53 13.17 15.60
CA PRO A 38 -1.14 13.20 17.02
C PRO A 38 -2.08 14.03 17.92
N LYS A 39 -2.83 14.97 17.36
CA LYS A 39 -3.81 15.80 18.10
C LYS A 39 -5.24 15.23 18.07
N ASN A 40 -5.49 14.24 17.22
CA ASN A 40 -6.83 13.72 16.92
C ASN A 40 -6.89 12.18 17.00
N THR A 41 -5.95 11.55 17.71
CA THR A 41 -5.79 10.09 17.78
C THR A 41 -7.11 9.37 18.06
N ASP A 42 -7.79 9.73 19.16
CA ASP A 42 -8.99 9.01 19.60
C ASP A 42 -10.17 9.20 18.63
N LEU A 43 -10.30 10.41 18.07
CA LEU A 43 -11.30 10.69 17.05
C LEU A 43 -11.06 9.85 15.79
N VAL A 44 -9.81 9.79 15.30
CA VAL A 44 -9.46 9.00 14.12
C VAL A 44 -9.66 7.50 14.37
N LYS A 45 -9.27 7.00 15.55
CA LYS A 45 -9.57 5.61 15.95
C LYS A 45 -11.06 5.31 15.90
N SER A 46 -11.86 6.20 16.49
CA SER A 46 -13.32 6.05 16.50
C SER A 46 -13.87 5.98 15.07
N LYS A 47 -13.44 6.88 14.18
CA LYS A 47 -13.87 6.87 12.77
C LYS A 47 -13.44 5.61 12.04
N LEU A 48 -12.19 5.17 12.18
CA LEU A 48 -11.69 3.96 11.54
C LEU A 48 -12.43 2.68 12.01
N ASN A 49 -13.10 2.71 13.17
CA ASN A 49 -13.97 1.61 13.59
C ASN A 49 -15.20 1.43 12.68
N GLU A 50 -15.59 2.43 11.89
CA GLU A 50 -16.71 2.37 10.96
C GLU A 50 -16.36 1.65 9.64
N ILE A 51 -15.08 1.33 9.40
CA ILE A 51 -14.65 0.53 8.25
C ILE A 51 -15.16 -0.91 8.40
N ARG A 52 -15.83 -1.38 7.35
CA ARG A 52 -16.38 -2.74 7.22
C ARG A 52 -15.32 -3.65 6.62
N SER A 53 -15.06 -4.76 7.28
CA SER A 53 -14.19 -5.83 6.78
C SER A 53 -14.47 -7.13 7.52
N ASP A 54 -14.33 -8.26 6.83
CA ASP A 54 -14.58 -9.59 7.40
C ASP A 54 -13.43 -10.09 8.29
N SER A 55 -12.33 -9.34 8.39
CA SER A 55 -11.21 -9.69 9.25
C SER A 55 -10.52 -8.46 9.85
N GLN A 56 -9.91 -8.64 11.02
CA GLN A 56 -9.13 -7.57 11.65
C GLN A 56 -7.94 -7.14 10.79
N TYR A 57 -7.25 -8.09 10.14
CA TYR A 57 -6.15 -7.78 9.22
C TYR A 57 -6.62 -6.96 8.01
N GLY A 58 -7.76 -7.32 7.42
CA GLY A 58 -8.38 -6.57 6.33
C GLY A 58 -8.74 -5.15 6.77
N LYS A 59 -9.42 -5.01 7.92
CA LYS A 59 -9.75 -3.72 8.51
C LYS A 59 -8.51 -2.87 8.73
N ASN A 60 -7.45 -3.43 9.31
CA ASN A 60 -6.21 -2.69 9.57
C ASN A 60 -5.52 -2.22 8.28
N ARG A 61 -5.50 -3.05 7.24
CA ARG A 61 -4.92 -2.70 5.93
C ARG A 61 -5.70 -1.54 5.29
N ILE A 62 -7.03 -1.63 5.29
CA ILE A 62 -7.90 -0.56 4.75
C ILE A 62 -7.71 0.73 5.55
N SER A 63 -7.70 0.63 6.89
CA SER A 63 -7.44 1.78 7.76
C SER A 63 -6.09 2.44 7.47
N ALA A 64 -5.01 1.66 7.29
CA ALA A 64 -3.71 2.20 6.92
C ALA A 64 -3.72 2.90 5.56
N ALA A 65 -4.45 2.36 4.58
CA ALA A 65 -4.63 3.00 3.27
C ALA A 65 -5.36 4.35 3.39
N VAL A 66 -6.45 4.42 4.18
CA VAL A 66 -7.15 5.67 4.50
C VAL A 66 -6.20 6.69 5.13
N LEU A 67 -5.40 6.29 6.12
CA LEU A 67 -4.44 7.17 6.78
C LEU A 67 -3.38 7.72 5.81
N LYS A 68 -2.86 6.86 4.91
CA LYS A 68 -1.87 7.27 3.91
C LYS A 68 -2.43 8.32 2.96
N ILE A 69 -3.62 8.05 2.40
CA ILE A 69 -4.26 8.95 1.41
C ILE A 69 -4.72 10.25 2.07
N ALA A 70 -5.21 10.18 3.32
CA ALA A 70 -5.57 11.37 4.09
C ALA A 70 -4.38 12.29 4.31
N ASN A 71 -3.16 11.74 4.43
CA ASN A 71 -1.90 12.49 4.59
C ASN A 71 -2.01 13.56 5.69
N SER A 72 -2.40 13.11 6.89
CA SER A 72 -2.62 13.97 8.07
C SER A 72 -3.74 15.04 7.95
N ASP A 73 -4.56 14.99 6.89
CA ASP A 73 -5.75 15.85 6.73
C ASP A 73 -7.01 15.18 7.29
N LEU A 74 -7.47 15.66 8.45
CA LEU A 74 -8.61 15.09 9.15
C LEU A 74 -9.91 15.22 8.35
N THR A 75 -10.02 16.25 7.50
CA THR A 75 -11.23 16.52 6.73
C THR A 75 -11.52 15.45 5.67
N LYS A 76 -10.51 14.64 5.30
CA LYS A 76 -10.63 13.58 4.31
C LYS A 76 -11.09 12.24 4.88
N ILE A 77 -10.98 12.03 6.20
CA ILE A 77 -11.15 10.71 6.82
C ILE A 77 -12.56 10.15 6.55
N ASP A 78 -13.61 10.93 6.75
CA ASP A 78 -14.99 10.45 6.59
C ASP A 78 -15.31 10.07 5.13
N PHE A 79 -14.85 10.90 4.19
CA PHE A 79 -14.99 10.65 2.77
C PHE A 79 -14.27 9.37 2.35
N LEU A 80 -13.03 9.17 2.81
CA LEU A 80 -12.23 7.99 2.49
C LEU A 80 -12.82 6.71 3.12
N ILE A 81 -13.38 6.78 4.32
CA ILE A 81 -14.07 5.64 4.94
C ILE A 81 -15.32 5.26 4.15
N THR A 82 -16.11 6.25 3.71
CA THR A 82 -17.28 6.01 2.87
C THR A 82 -16.87 5.30 1.58
N LYS A 83 -15.83 5.80 0.90
CA LYS A 83 -15.29 5.16 -0.31
C LYS A 83 -14.76 3.75 -0.06
N ALA A 84 -14.05 3.54 1.06
CA ALA A 84 -13.55 2.22 1.43
C ALA A 84 -14.69 1.21 1.68
N ASN A 85 -15.81 1.66 2.24
CA ASN A 85 -16.98 0.82 2.47
C ASN A 85 -17.80 0.55 1.20
N GLU A 86 -17.68 1.40 0.17
CA GLU A 86 -18.24 1.16 -1.17
C GLU A 86 -17.38 0.15 -1.95
N ASP A 87 -16.08 0.42 -2.09
CA ASP A 87 -15.10 -0.47 -2.69
C ASP A 87 -13.70 -0.21 -2.11
N PHE A 88 -13.28 -1.06 -1.17
CA PHE A 88 -11.98 -0.91 -0.52
C PHE A 88 -10.80 -1.13 -1.47
N ARG A 89 -11.00 -1.77 -2.63
CA ARG A 89 -9.92 -2.10 -3.56
C ARG A 89 -9.31 -0.84 -4.15
N ASP A 90 -10.13 0.17 -4.43
CA ASP A 90 -9.65 1.47 -4.94
C ASP A 90 -8.80 2.19 -3.90
N ILE A 91 -9.25 2.21 -2.65
CA ILE A 91 -8.52 2.83 -1.53
C ILE A 91 -7.18 2.13 -1.29
N ILE A 92 -7.17 0.79 -1.29
CA ILE A 92 -5.92 0.02 -1.15
C ILE A 92 -5.01 0.26 -2.36
N SER A 93 -5.55 0.24 -3.58
CA SER A 93 -4.77 0.41 -4.81
C SER A 93 -4.12 1.80 -4.87
N GLU A 94 -4.86 2.86 -4.55
CA GLU A 94 -4.34 4.21 -4.51
C GLU A 94 -3.25 4.39 -3.44
N ALA A 95 -3.42 3.75 -2.28
CA ALA A 95 -2.44 3.85 -1.21
C ALA A 95 -1.16 3.03 -1.47
N GLU A 96 -1.30 1.75 -1.81
CA GLU A 96 -0.17 0.81 -1.94
C GLU A 96 0.49 0.87 -3.32
N TYR A 97 -0.28 1.21 -4.37
CA TYR A 97 0.13 1.13 -5.77
C TYR A 97 -0.32 2.33 -6.63
N PRO A 98 -0.02 3.58 -6.24
CA PRO A 98 -0.54 4.77 -6.90
C PRO A 98 -0.13 4.92 -8.37
N ARG A 99 1.08 4.50 -8.78
CA ARG A 99 1.51 4.58 -10.18
C ARG A 99 0.78 3.54 -11.02
N VAL A 100 0.63 2.33 -10.48
CA VAL A 100 -0.13 1.26 -11.13
C VAL A 100 -1.61 1.63 -11.26
N SER A 101 -2.21 2.14 -10.19
CA SER A 101 -3.63 2.53 -10.11
C SER A 101 -4.01 3.56 -11.18
N LYS A 102 -3.14 4.55 -11.44
CA LYS A 102 -3.37 5.62 -12.42
C LYS A 102 -3.55 5.15 -13.87
N HIS A 103 -3.08 3.96 -14.23
CA HIS A 103 -3.06 3.50 -15.62
C HIS A 103 -4.32 2.74 -16.05
N GLY A 104 -5.23 2.42 -15.12
CA GLY A 104 -6.50 1.74 -15.44
C GLY A 104 -6.30 0.40 -16.16
N PHE A 105 -7.20 0.10 -17.11
CA PHE A 105 -7.23 -1.18 -17.86
C PHE A 105 -6.41 -1.18 -19.18
N GLY A 106 -5.58 -0.17 -19.42
CA GLY A 106 -4.80 -0.06 -20.66
C GLY A 106 -3.68 -1.10 -20.76
N GLU A 107 -3.28 -1.46 -21.99
CA GLU A 107 -2.08 -2.27 -22.21
C GLU A 107 -0.83 -1.53 -21.74
N ARG A 108 0.03 -2.23 -21.00
CA ARG A 108 1.27 -1.68 -20.45
C ARG A 108 2.46 -2.53 -20.85
N ASN A 109 3.61 -1.87 -21.00
CA ASN A 109 4.88 -2.58 -21.09
C ASN A 109 5.12 -3.33 -19.77
N GLU A 110 5.35 -4.65 -19.86
CA GLU A 110 5.58 -5.52 -18.69
C GLU A 110 6.74 -5.01 -17.82
N LYS A 111 7.77 -4.41 -18.42
CA LYS A 111 8.92 -3.86 -17.67
C LYS A 111 8.52 -2.63 -16.85
N GLU A 112 7.77 -1.71 -17.45
CA GLU A 112 7.31 -0.50 -16.77
C GLU A 112 6.36 -0.84 -15.62
N LEU A 113 5.45 -1.79 -15.85
CA LEU A 113 4.54 -2.28 -14.80
C LEU A 113 5.31 -2.87 -13.62
N LYS A 114 6.36 -3.67 -13.86
CA LYS A 114 7.20 -4.22 -12.79
C LYS A 114 7.97 -3.14 -12.03
N THR A 115 8.52 -2.17 -12.75
CA THR A 115 9.22 -1.03 -12.14
C THR A 115 8.28 -0.20 -11.27
N ASP A 116 7.08 0.11 -11.74
CA ASP A 116 6.09 0.86 -10.97
C ASP A 116 5.62 0.10 -9.74
N ASN A 117 5.34 -1.20 -9.86
CA ASN A 117 4.97 -2.04 -8.72
C ASN A 117 6.06 -2.01 -7.64
N LEU A 118 7.33 -2.15 -8.03
CA LEU A 118 8.45 -2.12 -7.09
C LEU A 118 8.57 -0.74 -6.42
N ASN A 119 8.53 0.34 -7.21
CA ASN A 119 8.65 1.70 -6.71
C ASN A 119 7.52 2.06 -5.75
N ASP A 120 6.28 1.72 -6.11
CA ASP A 120 5.10 1.94 -5.28
C ASP A 120 5.21 1.16 -3.95
N TRP A 121 5.63 -0.10 -4.01
CA TRP A 121 5.80 -0.92 -2.82
C TRP A 121 6.90 -0.42 -1.89
N THR A 122 8.04 0.02 -2.46
CA THR A 122 9.12 0.65 -1.71
C THR A 122 8.61 1.92 -1.02
N GLU A 123 7.93 2.80 -1.76
CA GLU A 123 7.39 4.05 -1.23
C GLU A 123 6.36 3.80 -0.11
N TYR A 124 5.46 2.83 -0.28
CA TYR A 124 4.51 2.45 0.76
C TYR A 124 5.21 1.88 1.99
N THR A 125 6.20 1.01 1.81
CA THR A 125 6.96 0.41 2.90
C THR A 125 7.76 1.46 3.68
N ASP A 126 8.38 2.40 2.98
CA ASP A 126 9.10 3.53 3.57
C ASP A 126 8.15 4.43 4.35
N TRP A 127 6.99 4.79 3.77
CA TRP A 127 5.94 5.51 4.50
C TRP A 127 5.50 4.75 5.74
N LYS A 128 5.24 3.44 5.65
CA LYS A 128 4.79 2.62 6.79
C LYS A 128 5.81 2.63 7.93
N ASN A 129 7.09 2.50 7.60
CA ASN A 129 8.19 2.37 8.56
C ASN A 129 8.79 3.70 9.00
N LYS A 130 8.39 4.83 8.38
CA LYS A 130 8.91 6.16 8.70
C LYS A 130 8.70 6.49 10.18
N LYS A 131 9.80 6.75 10.88
CA LYS A 131 9.78 7.24 12.26
C LYS A 131 9.35 8.71 12.30
N ARG A 132 8.69 9.11 13.39
CA ARG A 132 8.38 10.53 13.64
C ARG A 132 9.69 11.29 13.88
N THR A 133 10.07 12.16 12.96
CA THR A 133 11.16 13.11 13.17
C THR A 133 10.64 14.23 14.08
N HIS A 134 11.20 14.36 15.28
CA HIS A 134 10.96 15.52 16.12
C HIS A 134 11.73 16.69 15.50
N ASN A 135 11.05 17.46 14.66
CA ASN A 135 11.57 18.78 14.30
C ASN A 135 11.27 19.67 15.50
N ASN A 136 12.30 19.92 16.31
CA ASN A 136 12.27 20.98 17.30
C ASN A 136 12.06 22.30 16.54
N VAL A 137 10.83 22.83 16.60
CA VAL A 137 10.51 24.22 16.24
C VAL A 137 10.13 24.91 17.53
#